data_AF-A0A167RRN1-F1
#
_entry.id   AF-A0A167RRN1-F1
#
_cell.length_a   1.000
_cell.length_b   1.000
_cell.length_c   1.000
_cell.angle_alpha   90.00
_cell.angle_beta   90.00
_cell.angle_gamma   90.00
#
_symmetry.space_group_name_H-M   'P 1'
#
loop_
_entity.id
_entity.type
_entity.pdbx_description
1 polymer ?
#
loop_
_entity_poly.entity_id
_entity_poly.type
_entity_poly.pdbx_seq_one_letter_code
_entity_poly.pdbx_strand_id
1 'polypeptide(L)'
;MPAASHPQAKFDPISPDLDLRSLVDEVPNLKWAQRVSIGQLRGLGPQEFEKLVLMHVINGGKPLVIEGLDAVLPKWLFSSEWLEKKYDKKGEKRLDPVDSSTAILTAL
;
A
#
# COMPACT_ATOMS: atom_id res chain seq x y z
N MET A 1 19.85 19.62 -29.87
CA MET A 1 19.67 18.89 -28.59
C MET A 1 19.29 17.46 -28.92
N PRO A 2 19.90 16.40 -28.36
CA PRO A 2 19.45 15.05 -28.62
C PRO A 2 18.19 14.78 -27.80
N ALA A 3 17.10 14.40 -28.47
CA ALA A 3 15.87 13.99 -27.84
C ALA A 3 16.09 12.67 -27.08
N ALA A 4 15.61 12.59 -25.84
CA ALA A 4 15.71 11.39 -25.02
C ALA A 4 14.97 10.24 -25.72
N SER A 5 15.72 9.19 -26.10
CA SER A 5 15.25 8.02 -26.84
C SER A 5 14.79 6.88 -25.92
N HIS A 6 14.26 7.20 -24.73
CA HIS A 6 13.72 6.19 -23.83
C HIS A 6 12.19 6.23 -23.91
N PRO A 7 11.52 5.16 -24.37
CA PRO A 7 10.07 5.10 -24.35
C PRO A 7 9.60 5.18 -22.90
N GLN A 8 9.05 6.33 -22.51
CA GLN A 8 8.38 6.48 -21.24
C GLN A 8 7.03 5.77 -21.34
N ALA A 9 6.74 4.88 -20.39
CA ALA A 9 5.42 4.29 -20.26
C ALA A 9 4.41 5.42 -20.10
N LYS A 10 3.47 5.53 -21.05
CA LYS A 10 2.39 6.50 -20.96
C LYS A 10 1.50 6.08 -19.79
N PHE A 11 1.21 6.99 -18.87
CA PHE A 11 0.16 6.79 -17.89
C PHE A 11 -1.18 6.87 -18.62
N ASP A 12 -1.66 5.74 -19.10
CA ASP A 12 -3.05 5.60 -19.50
C ASP A 12 -3.90 5.46 -18.22
N PRO A 13 -4.90 6.33 -18.01
CA PRO A 13 -5.72 6.26 -16.81
C PRO A 13 -6.43 4.91 -16.75
N ILE A 14 -6.45 4.32 -15.56
CA ILE A 14 -7.17 3.08 -15.30
C ILE A 14 -8.66 3.36 -15.55
N SER A 15 -9.32 2.47 -16.31
CA SER A 15 -10.75 2.60 -16.59
C SER A 15 -11.55 2.64 -15.27
N PRO A 16 -12.51 3.58 -15.10
CA PRO A 16 -13.37 3.60 -13.93
C PRO A 16 -14.26 2.34 -13.83
N ASP A 17 -14.49 1.68 -14.97
CA ASP A 17 -15.32 0.47 -15.09
C ASP A 17 -14.47 -0.82 -15.04
N LEU A 18 -13.24 -0.76 -14.53
CA LEU A 18 -12.37 -1.92 -14.42
C LEU A 18 -13.01 -3.01 -13.53
N ASP A 19 -13.31 -4.17 -14.12
CA ASP A 19 -13.76 -5.34 -13.37
C ASP A 19 -12.56 -6.05 -12.70
N LEU A 20 -12.34 -5.71 -11.43
CA LEU A 20 -11.27 -6.27 -10.63
C LEU A 20 -11.41 -7.79 -10.41
N ARG A 21 -12.61 -8.35 -10.43
CA ARG A 21 -12.79 -9.80 -10.20
C ARG A 21 -12.28 -10.58 -11.38
N SER A 22 -12.78 -10.23 -12.57
CA SER A 22 -12.33 -10.84 -13.84
C SER A 22 -10.83 -10.67 -14.02
N LEU A 23 -10.28 -9.49 -13.72
CA LEU A 23 -8.83 -9.25 -13.79
C LEU A 23 -8.01 -10.18 -12.88
N VAL A 24 -8.44 -10.39 -11.64
CA VAL A 24 -7.73 -11.27 -10.69
C VAL A 24 -7.84 -12.73 -11.11
N ASP A 25 -8.96 -13.15 -11.67
CA ASP A 25 -9.16 -14.52 -12.14
C ASP A 25 -8.34 -14.83 -13.41
N GLU A 26 -8.18 -13.85 -14.30
CA GLU A 26 -7.43 -13.99 -15.56
C GLU A 26 -5.91 -13.93 -15.39
N VAL A 27 -5.42 -13.22 -14.37
CA VAL A 27 -3.98 -12.95 -14.17
C VAL A 27 -3.42 -13.87 -13.07
N PRO A 28 -2.65 -14.93 -13.41
CA PRO A 28 -2.30 -16.00 -12.45
C PRO A 28 -1.47 -15.55 -11.24
N ASN A 29 -0.69 -14.49 -11.41
CA ASN A 29 0.17 -13.89 -10.39
C ASN A 29 -0.53 -12.80 -9.58
N LEU A 30 -1.77 -12.46 -9.90
CA LEU A 30 -2.58 -11.52 -9.13
C LEU A 30 -3.53 -12.32 -8.24
N LYS A 31 -3.50 -12.07 -6.93
CA LYS A 31 -4.34 -12.80 -5.96
C LYS A 31 -4.87 -11.85 -4.90
N TRP A 32 -6.07 -12.12 -4.42
CA TRP A 32 -6.64 -11.40 -3.30
C TRP A 32 -5.82 -11.60 -2.02
N ALA A 33 -5.53 -10.51 -1.31
CA ALA A 33 -4.90 -10.57 -0.01
C ALA A 33 -5.89 -11.13 1.04
N GLN A 34 -5.36 -11.89 2.00
CA GLN A 34 -6.17 -12.36 3.13
C GLN A 34 -6.58 -11.17 4.01
N ARG A 35 -7.83 -11.14 4.46
CA ARG A 35 -8.39 -10.04 5.24
C ARG A 35 -8.90 -10.57 6.59
N VAL A 36 -8.60 -9.87 7.67
CA VAL A 36 -9.05 -10.22 9.02
C VAL A 36 -9.52 -8.95 9.71
N SER A 37 -10.71 -8.98 10.29
CA SER A 37 -11.25 -7.82 11.03
C SER A 37 -10.65 -7.72 12.42
N ILE A 38 -10.59 -6.51 12.98
CA ILE A 38 -10.20 -6.31 14.39
C ILE A 38 -11.13 -7.07 15.35
N GLY A 39 -12.41 -7.23 15.00
CA GLY A 39 -13.33 -8.04 15.80
C GLY A 39 -12.86 -9.49 15.95
N GLN A 40 -12.40 -10.10 14.86
CA GLN A 40 -11.81 -11.44 14.89
C GLN A 40 -10.48 -11.46 15.65
N LEU A 41 -9.64 -10.42 15.48
CA LEU A 41 -8.38 -10.31 16.19
C LEU A 41 -8.55 -10.13 17.71
N ARG A 42 -9.61 -9.47 18.17
CA ARG A 42 -9.89 -9.34 19.62
C ARG A 42 -10.21 -10.67 20.30
N GLY A 43 -10.75 -11.63 19.56
CA GLY A 43 -10.96 -13.00 20.04
C GLY A 43 -9.68 -13.84 20.04
N LEU A 44 -8.66 -13.41 19.30
CA LEU A 44 -7.33 -14.02 19.28
C LEU A 44 -6.46 -13.38 20.35
N GLY A 45 -5.80 -14.19 21.18
CA GLY A 45 -4.76 -13.69 22.06
C GLY A 45 -3.57 -13.12 21.27
N PRO A 46 -2.73 -12.25 21.86
CA PRO A 46 -1.55 -11.70 21.20
C PRO A 46 -0.63 -12.77 20.60
N GLN A 47 -0.42 -13.88 21.31
CA GLN A 47 0.41 -14.99 20.86
C GLN A 47 -0.13 -15.69 19.61
N GLU A 48 -1.46 -15.89 19.53
CA GLU A 48 -2.08 -16.52 18.35
C GLU A 48 -2.04 -15.57 17.15
N PHE A 49 -2.17 -14.26 17.38
CA PHE A 49 -1.97 -13.28 16.31
C PHE A 49 -0.53 -13.26 15.81
N GLU A 50 0.46 -13.27 16.69
CA GLU A 50 1.88 -13.35 16.31
C GLU A 50 2.17 -14.61 15.49
N LYS A 51 1.61 -15.75 15.90
CA LYS A 51 1.74 -17.02 15.17
C LYS A 51 1.09 -16.94 13.78
N LEU A 52 -0.09 -16.32 13.67
CA LEU A 52 -0.75 -16.07 12.39
C LEU A 52 0.13 -15.21 11.46
N VAL A 53 0.71 -14.13 11.98
CA VAL A 53 1.62 -13.25 11.22
C VAL A 53 2.88 -14.01 10.78
N LEU A 54 3.50 -14.76 11.69
CA LEU A 54 4.69 -15.55 11.40
C LEU A 54 4.44 -16.57 10.28
N MET A 55 3.33 -17.32 10.36
CA MET A 55 3.04 -18.35 9.37
C MET A 55 2.62 -17.76 8.01
N HIS A 56 1.75 -16.74 7.99
CA HIS A 56 1.16 -16.23 6.75
C HIS A 56 2.03 -15.17 6.06
N VAL A 57 2.48 -14.18 6.81
CA VAL A 57 3.18 -13.01 6.26
C VAL A 57 4.66 -13.29 6.13
N ILE A 58 5.31 -13.75 7.20
CA ILE A 58 6.76 -13.93 7.22
C ILE A 58 7.17 -15.17 6.43
N ASN A 59 6.66 -16.34 6.81
CA ASN A 59 7.02 -17.60 6.14
C ASN A 59 6.32 -17.76 4.80
N GLY A 60 5.06 -17.34 4.70
CA GLY A 60 4.26 -17.45 3.48
C GLY A 60 4.54 -16.36 2.46
N GLY A 61 5.14 -15.23 2.85
CA GLY A 61 5.34 -14.07 1.98
C GLY A 61 4.04 -13.44 1.48
N LYS A 62 2.91 -13.72 2.14
CA LYS A 62 1.58 -13.28 1.70
C LYS A 62 1.12 -12.06 2.48
N PRO A 63 0.57 -11.03 1.82
CA PRO A 63 0.03 -9.88 2.52
C PRO A 63 -1.17 -10.28 3.38
N LEU A 64 -1.33 -9.57 4.49
CA LEU A 64 -2.46 -9.66 5.40
C LEU A 64 -3.04 -8.26 5.59
N VAL A 65 -4.33 -8.10 5.35
CA VAL A 65 -5.05 -6.84 5.55
C VAL A 65 -5.84 -6.93 6.85
N ILE A 66 -5.68 -5.93 7.71
CA ILE A 66 -6.44 -5.78 8.95
C ILE A 66 -7.55 -4.76 8.73
N GLU A 67 -8.80 -5.18 8.88
CA GLU A 67 -9.98 -4.34 8.65
C GLU A 67 -10.57 -3.76 9.93
N GLY A 68 -11.20 -2.59 9.83
CA GLY A 68 -11.91 -1.94 10.93
C GLY A 68 -11.03 -1.08 11.84
N LEU A 69 -9.80 -0.75 11.44
CA LEU A 69 -8.88 0.13 12.19
C LEU A 69 -9.45 1.55 12.30
N ASP A 70 -10.14 1.99 11.26
CA ASP A 70 -10.86 3.26 11.17
C ASP A 70 -11.95 3.41 12.24
N ALA A 71 -12.57 2.31 12.68
CA ALA A 71 -13.56 2.33 13.75
C ALA A 71 -12.95 2.55 15.14
N VAL A 72 -11.64 2.29 15.30
CA VAL A 72 -10.92 2.40 16.58
C VAL A 72 -10.02 3.63 16.62
N LEU A 73 -9.54 4.09 15.47
CA LEU A 73 -8.68 5.26 15.36
C LEU A 73 -9.52 6.56 15.37
N PRO A 74 -9.11 7.58 16.13
CA PRO A 74 -9.78 8.87 16.08
C PRO A 74 -9.72 9.49 14.67
N LYS A 75 -10.84 9.96 14.14
CA LYS A 75 -10.94 10.51 12.77
C LYS A 75 -10.04 11.71 12.49
N TRP A 76 -9.65 12.45 13.52
CA TRP A 76 -8.75 13.59 13.41
C TRP A 76 -7.28 13.17 13.28
N LEU A 77 -6.94 11.93 13.66
CA LEU A 77 -5.59 11.41 13.57
C LEU A 77 -5.22 11.21 12.09
N PHE A 78 -4.04 11.70 11.69
CA PHE A 78 -3.58 11.71 10.29
C PHE A 78 -4.42 12.55 9.31
N SER A 79 -5.32 13.40 9.81
CA SER A 79 -5.90 14.46 8.97
C SER A 79 -4.82 15.42 8.46
N SER A 80 -5.08 16.14 7.36
CA SER A 80 -4.17 17.17 6.85
C SER A 80 -3.84 18.21 7.92
N GLU A 81 -4.86 18.71 8.63
CA GLU A 81 -4.70 19.65 9.73
C GLU A 81 -3.79 19.11 10.85
N TRP A 82 -3.93 17.82 11.18
CA TRP A 82 -3.07 17.18 12.18
C TRP A 82 -1.63 17.05 11.70
N LEU A 83 -1.43 16.63 10.45
CA LEU A 83 -0.11 16.49 9.84
C LEU A 83 0.61 17.84 9.76
N GLU A 84 -0.08 18.88 9.30
CA GLU A 84 0.42 20.25 9.28
C GLU A 84 0.82 20.69 10.69
N LYS A 85 -0.10 20.60 11.66
CA LYS A 85 0.19 21.05 13.04
C LYS A 85 1.37 20.31 13.69
N LYS A 86 1.58 19.03 13.35
CA LYS A 86 2.63 18.19 13.95
C LYS A 86 3.96 18.23 13.19
N TYR A 87 3.93 18.34 11.87
CA TYR A 87 5.08 18.09 11.00
C TYR A 87 5.32 19.17 9.94
N ASP A 88 4.56 20.26 9.89
CA ASP A 88 4.75 21.36 8.90
C ASP A 88 6.17 21.94 8.89
N LYS A 89 6.87 21.88 10.04
CA LYS A 89 8.25 22.37 10.15
C LYS A 89 9.32 21.35 9.74
N LYS A 90 8.94 20.10 9.50
CA LYS A 90 9.87 19.05 9.07
C LYS A 90 9.80 18.96 7.55
N GLY A 91 10.87 19.36 6.88
CA GLY A 91 10.99 19.21 5.43
C GLY A 91 10.99 17.73 5.07
N GLU A 92 9.85 17.21 4.62
CA GLU A 92 9.75 15.87 4.05
C GLU A 92 10.23 15.90 2.60
N LYS A 93 11.02 14.89 2.20
CA LYS A 93 11.46 14.76 0.81
C LYS A 93 10.25 14.43 -0.06
N ARG A 94 9.76 15.42 -0.80
CA ARG A 94 8.78 15.19 -1.87
C ARG A 94 9.49 14.50 -3.02
N LEU A 95 8.94 13.37 -3.47
CA LEU A 95 9.32 12.79 -4.75
C LEU A 95 8.68 13.67 -5.84
N ASP A 96 9.51 14.40 -6.57
CA ASP A 96 9.06 15.16 -7.73
C ASP A 96 8.75 14.18 -8.87
N PRO A 97 7.51 14.16 -9.42
CA PRO A 97 7.12 13.16 -10.42
C PRO A 97 7.85 13.30 -11.76
N VAL A 98 8.55 14.43 -11.99
CA VAL A 98 9.27 14.71 -13.25
C VAL A 98 10.68 14.09 -13.32
N ASP A 99 11.26 13.65 -12.19
CA ASP A 99 12.62 13.10 -12.14
C ASP A 99 12.63 11.59 -11.84
N SER A 100 11.83 10.83 -12.59
CA SER A 100 11.76 9.36 -12.46
C SER A 100 13.00 8.64 -13.04
N SER A 101 13.95 9.35 -13.65
CA SER A 101 15.20 8.75 -14.13
C SER A 101 16.20 8.46 -13.01
N THR A 102 16.07 9.12 -11.85
CA THR A 102 17.07 9.02 -10.77
C THR A 102 16.70 7.97 -9.71
N ALA A 103 15.43 7.55 -9.60
CA ALA A 103 14.98 6.66 -8.52
C ALA A 103 15.19 5.15 -8.78
N ILE A 104 15.36 4.72 -10.03
CA ILE A 104 15.46 3.28 -10.36
C ILE A 104 16.90 2.74 -10.12
N LEU A 105 17.90 3.61 -9.98
CA LEU A 105 19.31 3.21 -9.85
C LEU A 105 19.83 3.05 -8.42
N THR A 106 18.98 3.13 -7.39
CA THR A 106 19.43 2.93 -5.98
C THR A 106 18.71 1.78 -5.26
N ALA A 107 18.08 0.87 -6.01
CA ALA A 107 17.40 -0.31 -5.45
C ALA A 107 17.89 -1.65 -6.04
N LEU A 108 19.12 -1.71 -6.56
CA LEU A 108 19.85 -2.94 -6.85
C LEU A 108 21.25 -2.89 -6.22
#